data_AF-A0A821BH46-F1
#
_entry.id   AF-A0A821BH46-F1
#
_cell.length_a   1.000
_cell.length_b   1.000
_cell.length_c   1.000
_cell.angle_alpha   90.00
_cell.angle_beta   90.00
_cell.angle_gamma   90.00
#
_symmetry.space_group_name_H-M   'P 1'
#
loop_
_entity.id
_entity.type
_entity.pdbx_description
1 polymer ?
#
loop_
_entity_poly.entity_id
_entity_poly.type
_entity_poly.pdbx_seq_one_letter_code
_entity_poly.pdbx_strand_id
1 'polypeptide(L)'
;MPPTTLNVDITILPADVLSLFDEPFYELVHKLAGPVEAKLLEVQGIRSAYSLIHTEDVFDVLKYECKALDEIKRKACLFLNDNRYIVKPGCKSNIRYFTQLLNLKNQEHLKSIGLRMKSKNKSNDTDNTSSSTPQSTAQVLPLSLPLSESTTTQTTG
;
A
#
# COMPACT_ATOMS: atom_id res chain seq x y z
N MET A 1 27.40 6.34 6.57
CA MET A 1 27.60 5.77 5.22
C MET A 1 26.67 6.47 4.26
N PRO A 2 27.15 7.01 3.12
CA PRO A 2 26.27 7.53 2.09
C PRO A 2 25.45 6.39 1.47
N PRO A 3 24.18 6.62 1.08
CA PRO A 3 23.37 5.60 0.42
C PRO A 3 23.99 5.27 -0.94
N THR A 4 24.41 4.02 -1.13
CA THR A 4 24.78 3.49 -2.44
C THR A 4 23.56 3.58 -3.35
N THR A 5 23.56 4.51 -4.30
CA THR A 5 22.54 4.57 -5.35
C THR A 5 22.76 3.39 -6.30
N LEU A 6 22.12 2.27 -5.99
CA LEU A 6 21.97 1.17 -6.93
C LEU A 6 21.18 1.72 -8.13
N ASN A 7 21.79 1.65 -9.32
CA ASN A 7 21.11 1.97 -10.56
C ASN A 7 20.17 0.81 -10.87
N VAL A 8 18.91 0.94 -10.45
CA VAL A 8 17.91 -0.11 -10.57
C VAL A 8 17.16 0.07 -11.90
N ASP A 9 17.16 -0.97 -12.72
CA ASP A 9 16.41 -1.00 -13.98
C ASP A 9 14.92 -1.21 -13.72
N ILE A 10 14.11 -0.16 -13.98
CA ILE A 10 12.66 -0.19 -13.81
C ILE A 10 11.92 -0.70 -15.05
N THR A 11 12.61 -1.00 -16.15
CA THR A 11 11.98 -1.47 -17.40
C THR A 11 11.45 -2.91 -17.29
N ILE A 12 11.91 -3.65 -16.29
CA ILE A 12 11.41 -4.99 -15.96
C ILE A 12 9.97 -4.97 -15.41
N LEU A 13 9.49 -3.81 -14.94
CA LEU A 13 8.13 -3.66 -14.46
C LEU A 13 7.17 -3.36 -15.62
N PRO A 14 5.96 -3.94 -15.62
CA PRO A 14 4.95 -3.58 -16.61
C PRO A 14 4.51 -2.13 -16.42
N ALA A 15 4.05 -1.49 -17.50
CA ALA A 15 3.72 -0.06 -17.51
C ALA A 15 2.58 0.30 -16.54
N ASP A 16 1.65 -0.63 -16.33
CA ASP A 16 0.46 -0.52 -15.49
C ASP A 16 0.65 -1.10 -14.08
N VAL A 17 1.90 -1.42 -13.67
CA VAL A 17 2.21 -2.06 -12.38
C VAL A 17 1.55 -1.40 -11.15
N LEU A 18 1.39 -0.08 -11.17
CA LEU A 18 0.78 0.67 -10.06
C LEU A 18 -0.75 0.50 -9.98
N SER A 19 -1.37 -0.01 -11.04
CA SER A 19 -2.81 -0.28 -11.13
C SER A 19 -3.16 -1.74 -10.87
N LEU A 20 -2.17 -2.63 -10.76
CA LEU A 20 -2.39 -4.04 -10.47
C LEU A 20 -2.94 -4.22 -9.05
N PHE A 21 -3.91 -5.11 -8.92
CA PHE A 21 -4.58 -5.45 -7.68
C PHE A 21 -4.85 -6.95 -7.61
N ASP A 22 -4.82 -7.54 -6.42
CA ASP A 22 -5.08 -8.98 -6.19
C ASP A 22 -4.17 -9.91 -6.99
N GLU A 23 -4.76 -10.93 -7.62
CA GLU A 23 -4.07 -12.01 -8.31
C GLU A 23 -3.04 -11.51 -9.34
N PRO A 24 -3.36 -10.55 -10.23
CA PRO A 24 -2.34 -9.93 -11.09
C PRO A 24 -1.14 -9.34 -10.35
N PHE A 25 -1.37 -8.73 -9.18
CA PHE A 25 -0.29 -8.20 -8.36
C PHE A 25 0.53 -9.34 -7.73
N TYR A 26 -0.13 -10.36 -7.19
CA TYR A 26 0.55 -11.54 -6.61
C TYR A 26 1.36 -12.32 -7.65
N GLU A 27 0.85 -12.48 -8.88
CA GLU A 27 1.59 -13.08 -9.97
C GLU A 27 2.87 -12.31 -10.30
N LEU A 28 2.80 -10.97 -10.31
CA LEU A 28 3.96 -10.14 -10.57
C LEU A 28 5.00 -10.30 -9.45
N VAL A 29 4.57 -10.27 -8.19
CA VAL A 29 5.44 -10.51 -7.03
C VAL A 29 6.06 -11.90 -7.13
N HIS A 30 5.28 -12.92 -7.51
CA HIS A 30 5.77 -14.29 -7.66
C HIS A 30 6.90 -14.37 -8.69
N LYS A 31 6.73 -13.69 -9.84
CA LYS A 31 7.71 -13.68 -10.93
C LYS A 31 8.99 -12.91 -10.56
N LEU A 32 8.88 -11.81 -9.82
CA LEU A 32 10.00 -10.89 -9.59
C LEU A 32 10.67 -11.02 -8.21
N ALA A 33 9.89 -11.26 -7.15
CA ALA A 33 10.37 -11.39 -5.78
C ALA A 33 10.41 -12.85 -5.30
N GLY A 34 9.54 -13.71 -5.86
CA GLY A 34 9.51 -15.13 -5.59
C GLY A 34 8.18 -15.63 -4.99
N PRO A 35 7.98 -16.96 -4.99
CA PRO A 35 6.72 -17.57 -4.55
C PRO A 35 6.42 -17.37 -3.06
N VAL A 36 7.47 -17.35 -2.23
CA VAL A 36 7.31 -17.21 -0.77
C VAL A 36 6.85 -15.80 -0.43
N GLU A 37 7.46 -14.82 -1.09
CA GLU A 37 7.18 -13.40 -1.00
C GLU A 37 5.74 -13.10 -1.44
N ALA A 38 5.33 -13.62 -2.60
CA ALA A 38 3.96 -13.49 -3.08
C ALA A 38 2.94 -14.03 -2.08
N LYS A 39 3.16 -15.25 -1.57
CA LYS A 39 2.25 -15.86 -0.60
C LYS A 39 2.20 -15.10 0.72
N LEU A 40 3.32 -14.55 1.16
CA LEU A 40 3.42 -13.72 2.36
C LEU A 40 2.60 -12.43 2.23
N LEU A 41 2.63 -11.77 1.06
CA LEU A 41 1.80 -10.58 0.80
C LEU A 41 0.31 -10.93 0.72
N GLU A 42 -0.03 -12.06 0.10
CA GLU A 42 -1.39 -12.55 0.00
C GLU A 42 -2.03 -12.80 1.37
N VAL A 43 -1.33 -13.53 2.26
CA VAL A 43 -1.83 -13.83 3.62
C VAL A 43 -1.98 -12.56 4.47
N GLN A 44 -1.16 -11.53 4.23
CA GLN A 44 -1.28 -10.24 4.90
C GLN A 44 -2.37 -9.33 4.30
N GLY A 45 -2.97 -9.70 3.18
CA GLY A 45 -3.92 -8.82 2.47
C GLY A 45 -3.25 -7.59 1.85
N ILE A 46 -1.95 -7.64 1.56
CA ILE A 46 -1.24 -6.59 0.82
C ILE A 46 -1.52 -6.83 -0.66
N ARG A 47 -2.55 -6.17 -1.19
CA ARG A 47 -3.18 -6.49 -2.48
C ARG A 47 -2.70 -5.64 -3.66
N SER A 48 -1.83 -4.66 -3.43
CA SER A 48 -1.40 -3.71 -4.47
C SER A 48 0.01 -3.16 -4.24
N ALA A 49 0.56 -2.54 -5.29
CA ALA A 49 1.83 -1.81 -5.22
C ALA A 49 1.80 -0.71 -4.16
N TYR A 50 0.71 0.06 -4.08
CA TYR A 50 0.56 1.14 -3.10
C TYR A 50 0.53 0.62 -1.66
N SER A 51 -0.24 -0.45 -1.38
CA SER A 51 -0.25 -1.05 -0.04
C SER A 51 1.14 -1.56 0.36
N LEU A 52 1.89 -2.16 -0.57
CA LEU A 52 3.23 -2.66 -0.29
C LEU A 52 4.22 -1.53 -0.01
N ILE A 53 4.20 -0.45 -0.81
CA ILE A 53 5.08 0.71 -0.63
C ILE A 53 4.94 1.33 0.77
N HIS A 54 3.72 1.34 1.32
CA HIS A 54 3.43 1.93 2.64
C HIS A 54 3.54 0.93 3.80
N THR A 55 3.87 -0.34 3.52
CA THR A 55 4.09 -1.34 4.56
C THR A 55 5.51 -1.22 5.09
N GLU A 56 5.67 -1.01 6.40
CA GLU A 56 6.99 -0.80 7.03
C GLU A 56 7.85 -2.07 7.05
N ASP A 57 7.33 -3.16 7.61
CA ASP A 57 8.02 -4.46 7.66
C ASP A 57 7.07 -5.61 7.32
N VAL A 58 7.17 -6.09 6.08
CA VAL A 58 6.40 -7.22 5.54
C VAL A 58 6.63 -8.53 6.31
N PHE A 59 7.78 -8.68 6.99
CA PHE A 59 8.12 -9.91 7.69
C PHE A 59 7.75 -9.90 9.17
N ASP A 60 7.28 -8.78 9.71
CA ASP A 60 6.92 -8.64 11.13
C ASP A 60 5.82 -9.63 11.53
N VAL A 61 4.88 -9.88 10.61
CA VAL A 61 3.78 -10.83 10.81
C VAL A 61 4.26 -12.24 11.19
N LEU A 62 5.48 -12.63 10.78
CA LEU A 62 6.02 -13.95 11.08
C LEU A 62 6.30 -14.15 12.58
N LYS A 63 6.27 -13.10 13.39
CA LYS A 63 6.45 -13.19 14.85
C LYS A 63 5.24 -13.81 15.53
N TYR A 64 4.06 -13.75 14.92
CA TYR A 64 2.82 -14.28 15.48
C TYR A 64 2.65 -15.77 15.21
N GLU A 65 2.04 -16.49 16.15
CA GLU A 65 1.69 -17.90 15.99
C GLU A 65 0.35 -18.00 15.23
N CYS A 66 0.42 -18.34 13.94
CA CYS A 66 -0.75 -18.44 13.08
C CYS A 66 -0.56 -19.58 12.08
N LYS A 67 -1.54 -20.49 12.01
CA LYS A 67 -1.50 -21.65 11.11
C LYS A 67 -1.31 -21.27 9.64
N ALA A 68 -1.88 -20.14 9.22
CA ALA A 68 -1.73 -19.64 7.86
C ALA A 68 -0.28 -19.23 7.53
N LEU A 69 0.54 -18.95 8.54
CA LEU A 69 1.94 -18.56 8.39
C LEU A 69 2.91 -19.73 8.53
N ASP A 70 2.50 -20.90 9.03
CA ASP A 70 3.42 -22.01 9.32
C ASP A 70 4.21 -22.44 8.09
N GLU A 71 3.53 -22.57 6.94
CA GLU A 71 4.20 -22.90 5.69
C GLU A 71 5.18 -21.82 5.25
N ILE A 72 4.77 -20.55 5.37
CA ILE A 72 5.62 -19.41 5.01
C ILE A 72 6.85 -19.37 5.91
N LYS A 73 6.70 -19.54 7.23
CA LYS A 73 7.82 -19.60 8.18
C LYS A 73 8.80 -20.71 7.82
N ARG A 74 8.31 -21.91 7.50
CA ARG A 74 9.19 -23.03 7.06
C ARG A 74 10.00 -22.70 5.82
N LYS A 75 9.45 -21.94 4.88
CA LYS A 75 10.14 -21.57 3.63
C LYS A 75 11.02 -20.33 3.76
N ALA A 76 10.54 -19.31 4.46
CA ALA A 76 11.17 -18.00 4.57
C ALA A 76 12.20 -17.89 5.70
N CYS A 77 12.17 -18.77 6.70
CA CYS A 77 13.00 -18.66 7.89
C CYS A 77 14.05 -19.79 8.01
N LEU A 78 15.08 -19.52 8.81
CA LEU A 78 16.01 -20.50 9.36
C LEU A 78 15.75 -20.58 10.87
N PHE A 79 15.45 -21.77 11.37
CA PHE A 79 15.20 -22.01 12.78
C PHE A 79 16.52 -22.28 13.51
N LEU A 80 16.68 -21.65 14.66
CA LEU A 80 17.78 -21.86 15.59
C LEU A 80 17.41 -22.99 16.55
N ASN A 81 18.42 -23.53 17.24
CA ASN A 81 18.25 -24.64 18.18
C ASN A 81 17.36 -24.30 19.40
N ASP A 82 17.11 -23.02 19.65
CA ASP A 82 16.30 -22.50 20.76
C ASP A 82 14.88 -22.08 20.33
N ASN A 83 14.39 -22.64 19.22
CA ASN A 83 13.11 -22.32 18.59
C ASN A 83 12.94 -20.86 18.14
N ARG A 84 13.98 -20.02 18.24
CA ARG A 84 13.98 -18.72 17.55
C ARG A 84 14.17 -18.94 16.05
N TYR A 85 13.85 -17.93 15.27
CA TYR A 85 14.07 -17.97 13.84
C TYR A 85 14.64 -16.66 13.33
N ILE A 86 15.36 -16.74 12.21
CA ILE A 86 15.74 -15.59 11.40
C ILE A 86 15.10 -15.71 10.03
N VAL A 87 14.61 -14.60 9.47
CA VAL A 87 14.16 -14.59 8.08
C VAL A 87 15.39 -14.66 7.18
N LYS A 88 15.35 -15.54 6.17
CA LYS A 88 16.40 -15.72 5.18
C LYS A 88 16.73 -14.35 4.55
N PRO A 89 18.01 -13.93 4.52
CA PRO A 89 18.40 -12.65 3.93
C PRO A 89 17.95 -12.49 2.48
N GLY A 90 17.90 -13.58 1.70
CA GLY A 90 17.38 -13.58 0.33
C GLY A 90 15.94 -13.07 0.24
N CYS A 91 15.05 -13.57 1.09
CA CYS A 91 13.65 -13.13 1.13
C CYS A 91 13.53 -11.63 1.44
N LYS A 92 14.30 -11.15 2.43
CA LYS A 92 14.33 -9.73 2.77
C LYS A 92 14.81 -8.87 1.60
N SER A 93 15.89 -9.29 0.94
CA SER A 93 16.46 -8.59 -0.21
C SER A 93 15.50 -8.56 -1.40
N ASN A 94 14.80 -9.66 -1.68
CA ASN A 94 13.85 -9.75 -2.78
C ASN A 94 12.68 -8.77 -2.61
N ILE A 95 12.02 -8.77 -1.46
CA ILE A 95 10.95 -7.81 -1.15
C ILE A 95 11.49 -6.38 -1.18
N ARG A 96 12.64 -6.12 -0.56
CA ARG A 96 13.23 -4.77 -0.54
C ARG A 96 13.52 -4.25 -1.95
N TYR A 97 14.13 -5.08 -2.79
CA TYR A 97 14.43 -4.73 -4.17
C TYR A 97 13.15 -4.47 -4.98
N PHE A 98 12.15 -5.34 -4.83
CA PHE A 98 10.85 -5.16 -5.48
C PHE A 98 10.15 -3.86 -5.03
N THR A 99 10.12 -3.59 -3.72
CA THR A 99 9.57 -2.33 -3.19
C THR A 99 10.34 -1.10 -3.67
N GLN A 100 11.66 -1.19 -3.89
CA GLN A 100 12.45 -0.11 -4.49
C GLN A 100 12.05 0.16 -5.94
N LEU A 101 11.88 -0.89 -6.75
CA LEU A 101 11.39 -0.79 -8.13
C LEU A 101 10.03 -0.08 -8.17
N LEU A 102 9.09 -0.49 -7.32
CA LEU A 102 7.76 0.12 -7.23
C LEU A 102 7.82 1.58 -6.80
N ASN A 103 8.68 1.92 -5.83
CA ASN A 103 8.87 3.31 -5.40
C ASN A 103 9.40 4.20 -6.53
N LEU A 104 10.39 3.73 -7.29
CA LEU A 104 10.92 4.47 -8.44
C LEU A 104 9.83 4.69 -9.49
N LYS A 105 9.03 3.66 -9.79
CA LYS A 105 7.92 3.76 -10.73
C LYS A 105 6.85 4.73 -10.25
N ASN A 106 6.51 4.71 -8.96
CA ASN A 106 5.56 5.63 -8.36
C ASN A 106 6.05 7.09 -8.45
N GLN A 107 7.35 7.34 -8.23
CA GLN A 107 7.95 8.65 -8.38
C GLN A 107 7.92 9.15 -9.84
N GLU A 108 8.20 8.27 -10.81
CA GLU A 108 8.07 8.59 -12.24
C GLU A 108 6.62 9.00 -12.58
N HIS A 109 5.64 8.23 -12.10
CA HIS A 109 4.22 8.50 -12.30
C HIS A 109 3.80 9.84 -11.69
N LEU A 110 4.18 10.12 -10.44
CA LEU A 110 3.91 11.40 -9.75
C LEU A 110 4.49 12.60 -10.50
N LYS A 111 5.73 12.49 -11.02
CA LYS A 111 6.36 13.55 -11.82
C LYS A 111 5.58 13.81 -13.11
N SER A 112 5.12 12.77 -13.79
CA SER A 112 4.34 12.89 -15.02
C SER A 112 2.99 13.61 -14.81
N ILE A 113 2.32 13.35 -13.68
CA ILE A 113 1.08 14.03 -13.29
C ILE A 113 1.36 15.51 -12.95
N GLY A 114 2.39 15.79 -12.15
CA GLY A 114 2.74 17.15 -11.76
C GLY A 114 3.10 18.05 -12.95
N LEU A 115 3.76 17.49 -13.97
CA LEU A 115 4.06 18.22 -15.22
C LEU A 115 2.79 18.50 -16.04
N ARG A 116 1.84 17.57 -16.09
CA ARG A 116 0.55 17.75 -16.77
C ARG A 116 -0.32 18.84 -16.13
N MET A 117 -0.32 18.95 -14.80
CA MET A 117 -1.11 19.97 -14.10
C MET A 117 -0.57 21.39 -14.29
N LYS A 118 0.76 21.56 -14.37
CA LYS A 118 1.37 22.87 -14.61
C LYS A 118 1.13 23.41 -16.03
N SER A 119 0.94 22.53 -17.02
CA SER A 119 0.73 22.92 -18.42
C SER A 119 -0.67 23.49 -18.72
N LYS A 120 -1.65 23.33 -17.82
CA LYS A 120 -3.03 23.80 -18.03
C LYS A 120 -3.32 25.22 -17.53
N ASN A 121 -2.34 25.88 -16.90
CA ASN A 121 -2.54 27.20 -16.26
C ASN A 121 -2.08 28.40 -17.12
N LYS A 122 -1.96 28.23 -18.44
CA LYS A 122 -1.48 29.29 -19.34
C LYS A 122 -2.36 29.41 -20.58
N SER A 123 -3.62 29.76 -20.37
CA SER A 123 -4.51 30.25 -21.43
C SER A 123 -5.66 31.07 -20.84
N ASN A 124 -5.60 32.39 -21.08
CA ASN A 124 -6.67 33.42 -21.04
C ASN A 124 -7.30 33.72 -19.65
N ASP A 125 -7.60 34.96 -19.24
CA ASP A 125 -8.03 36.13 -20.01
C ASP A 125 -7.56 37.47 -19.43
N THR A 126 -7.29 38.38 -20.36
CA THR A 126 -7.45 39.82 -20.25
C THR A 126 -8.94 40.13 -20.26
N ASP A 127 -9.52 40.68 -19.20
CA ASP A 127 -10.32 41.93 -19.26
C ASP A 127 -10.97 42.33 -17.93
N ASN A 128 -11.17 43.65 -17.82
CA ASN A 128 -11.84 44.40 -16.76
C ASN A 128 -13.15 43.78 -16.23
N THR A 129 -13.44 43.96 -14.94
CA THR A 129 -14.52 44.86 -14.43
C THR A 129 -14.77 44.66 -12.93
N SER A 130 -14.96 45.79 -12.26
CA SER A 130 -15.14 46.04 -10.84
C SER A 130 -16.46 45.53 -10.20
N SER A 131 -16.36 45.33 -8.88
CA SER A 131 -17.38 45.54 -7.82
C SER A 131 -18.66 44.69 -7.77
N SER A 132 -18.82 43.87 -6.71
CA SER A 132 -19.68 44.19 -5.54
C SER A 132 -19.87 42.97 -4.58
N THR A 133 -19.61 43.24 -3.30
CA THR A 133 -20.25 42.82 -2.03
C THR A 133 -20.80 41.39 -1.80
N PRO A 134 -20.46 40.73 -0.66
CA PRO A 134 -21.12 39.49 -0.21
C PRO A 134 -22.32 39.78 0.70
N GLN A 135 -23.47 39.13 0.45
CA GLN A 135 -24.60 39.12 1.38
C GLN A 135 -24.83 37.72 1.98
N SER A 136 -24.77 37.72 3.31
CA SER A 136 -25.07 36.66 4.25
C SER A 136 -26.52 36.17 4.15
N THR A 137 -26.75 34.87 4.36
CA THR A 137 -27.95 34.39 5.07
C THR A 137 -27.72 32.99 5.62
N ALA A 138 -27.89 32.90 6.95
CA ALA A 138 -27.90 31.68 7.74
C ALA A 138 -29.30 31.05 7.79
N GLN A 139 -29.39 29.72 7.72
CA GLN A 139 -30.49 28.86 8.19
C GLN A 139 -29.85 27.53 8.62
N VAL A 140 -29.60 27.20 9.90
CA VAL A 140 -30.47 26.76 11.01
C VAL A 140 -31.24 25.43 10.74
N LEU A 141 -30.66 24.30 11.22
CA LEU A 141 -31.16 23.09 11.94
C LEU A 141 -32.58 22.51 11.66
N PRO A 142 -32.88 21.19 11.87
CA PRO A 142 -32.40 20.28 12.94
C PRO A 142 -32.05 18.82 12.52
N LEU A 143 -31.08 18.14 13.14
CA LEU A 143 -31.16 17.22 14.31
C LEU A 143 -32.25 16.13 14.26
N SER A 144 -31.85 14.86 14.13
CA SER A 144 -32.52 13.66 14.70
C SER A 144 -31.61 12.41 14.59
N LEU A 145 -31.10 11.96 15.75
CA LEU A 145 -30.64 10.58 15.99
C LEU A 145 -31.85 9.66 16.24
N PRO A 146 -31.72 8.36 15.95
CA PRO A 146 -32.35 7.36 16.80
C PRO A 146 -31.32 6.43 17.42
N LEU A 147 -31.32 6.47 18.74
CA LEU A 147 -30.87 5.45 19.67
C LEU A 147 -31.84 4.25 19.58
N SER A 148 -31.33 3.01 19.62
CA SER A 148 -32.16 1.84 19.89
C SER A 148 -31.35 0.83 20.70
N GLU A 149 -31.54 0.88 22.01
CA GLU A 149 -31.31 -0.24 22.92
C GLU A 149 -32.46 -1.25 22.76
N SER A 150 -32.14 -2.53 22.88
CA SER A 150 -33.11 -3.56 23.25
C SER A 150 -32.39 -4.66 24.03
N THR A 151 -32.51 -4.56 25.34
CA THR A 151 -32.30 -5.60 26.36
C THR A 151 -33.53 -6.52 26.37
N THR A 152 -33.39 -7.85 26.43
CA THR A 152 -34.08 -8.72 27.43
C THR A 152 -33.68 -10.22 27.40
N THR A 153 -33.27 -10.71 28.58
CA THR A 153 -33.61 -11.98 29.30
C THR A 153 -33.59 -13.36 28.61
N GLN A 154 -32.73 -14.27 29.09
CA GLN A 154 -33.01 -15.44 29.98
C GLN A 154 -33.91 -16.54 29.39
N THR A 155 -33.47 -17.81 29.45
CA THR A 155 -34.21 -18.93 30.08
C THR A 155 -33.31 -20.17 30.18
N THR A 156 -33.32 -20.77 31.36
CA THR A 156 -32.74 -22.06 31.79
C THR A 156 -33.33 -23.27 31.08
N GLY A 157 -32.49 -24.28 30.85
CA GLY A 157 -32.86 -25.66 30.52
C GLY A 157 -31.64 -26.56 30.64
#